data_AF-A0A423UJG0-F1
#
_entry.id   AF-A0A423UJG0-F1
#
_cell.length_a   1.000
_cell.length_b   1.000
_cell.length_c   1.000
_cell.angle_alpha   90.00
_cell.angle_beta   90.00
_cell.angle_gamma   90.00
#
_symmetry.space_group_name_H-M   'P 1'
#
loop_
_entity.id
_entity.type
_entity.pdbx_description
1 polymer ?
#
loop_
_entity_poly.entity_id
_entity_poly.type
_entity_poly.pdbx_seq_one_letter_code
_entity_poly.pdbx_strand_id
1 'polypeptide(L)'
;MYRKTLRINLFGIEPPVEEALRRAAPLDRFEHAVEAFPTVDGEAFCSCDIAVVDLRLFAGSPGGARPSRCLADLAARRRERLDTFYSAVAVVADAAEAARWTPEDYRVIDALWTGPLDGTRAAFELARLQRSAKRDADLALAQQYLDTAIDSIPELVWFKDAHGAHLKVNDAFCETVGKTKDQVEGRGHYYIWDITPDEYAQGEFVCLESEEETMRSNTTLLFDEQVKTRGGMRQFKTYKTPLIDYDGSVMGTVGVAHDVTDLGNIRTELEIFIDSMPYAVVVLDNEGAIVNINERAEDYFDVRRERVVGGNFDRWRRIVLGDAVVDANDFEDSSFFTASIRGESKTFEVNERAILDVFGNATGVLRIYRDVTNERKLEQRVIAAARTDYLTGLYNRRYFYEHVEEHRGNQPVTLITFDLDDFKNINDRYGHAAGDAALGMTAKMLREAFPDGFVVRWGGDEFVVALMGERSTERTEATVRALLAELAHESAADGNAWAVTASAGIAATDDPALPIDALIRKSDEALYRAKREGASPCVAGPDPA
;
A
#
# COMPACT_ATOMS: atom_id res chain seq x y z
N MET A 1 18.23 -37.02 -0.11
CA MET A 1 18.33 -37.97 -1.25
C MET A 1 18.09 -39.37 -0.73
N TYR A 2 17.40 -40.22 -1.50
CA TYR A 2 17.07 -41.57 -1.04
C TYR A 2 18.33 -42.43 -0.84
N ARG A 3 18.23 -43.44 0.03
CA ARG A 3 19.18 -44.56 0.16
C ARG A 3 18.34 -45.82 0.28
N LYS A 4 18.59 -46.83 -0.56
CA LYS A 4 17.79 -48.06 -0.62
C LYS A 4 18.66 -49.29 -0.53
N THR A 5 18.16 -50.34 0.11
CA THR A 5 18.83 -51.64 0.15
C THR A 5 18.09 -52.58 -0.79
N LEU A 6 18.78 -53.11 -1.81
CA LEU A 6 18.29 -54.16 -2.70
C LEU A 6 18.52 -55.52 -2.03
N ARG A 7 17.44 -56.21 -1.72
CA ARG A 7 17.44 -57.59 -1.26
C ARG A 7 17.52 -58.51 -2.46
N ILE A 8 18.63 -59.24 -2.58
CA ILE A 8 18.93 -60.12 -3.71
C ILE A 8 18.97 -61.55 -3.19
N ASN A 9 17.99 -62.36 -3.54
CA ASN A 9 17.91 -63.75 -3.10
C ASN A 9 18.28 -64.69 -4.24
N LEU A 10 19.28 -65.54 -3.99
CA LEU A 10 19.88 -66.47 -4.94
C LEU A 10 19.38 -67.88 -4.62
N PHE A 11 18.73 -68.55 -5.56
CA PHE A 11 18.14 -69.86 -5.36
C PHE A 11 18.84 -70.90 -6.25
N GLY A 12 19.59 -71.81 -5.64
CA GLY A 12 20.26 -72.91 -6.34
C GLY A 12 21.45 -72.52 -7.21
N ILE A 13 21.99 -71.32 -7.01
CA ILE A 13 23.11 -70.78 -7.78
C ILE A 13 24.42 -71.46 -7.35
N GLU A 14 25.27 -71.83 -8.31
CA GLU A 14 26.55 -72.47 -8.01
C GLU A 14 27.53 -71.52 -7.29
N PRO A 15 28.41 -72.04 -6.40
CA PRO A 15 29.27 -71.22 -5.55
C PRO A 15 30.14 -70.17 -6.28
N PRO A 16 30.77 -70.45 -7.45
CA PRO A 16 31.57 -69.44 -8.15
C PRO A 16 30.74 -68.25 -8.66
N VAL A 17 29.50 -68.50 -9.06
CA VAL A 17 28.56 -67.47 -9.53
C VAL A 17 27.97 -66.74 -8.33
N GLU A 18 27.62 -67.44 -7.27
CA GLU A 18 27.14 -66.86 -6.01
C GLU A 18 28.15 -65.86 -5.45
N GLU A 19 29.43 -66.24 -5.35
CA GLU A 19 30.48 -65.38 -4.83
C GLU A 19 30.66 -64.11 -5.68
N ALA A 20 30.57 -64.24 -7.01
CA ALA A 20 30.64 -63.10 -7.92
C ALA A 20 29.44 -62.14 -7.74
N LEU A 21 28.23 -62.67 -7.56
CA LEU A 21 27.03 -61.86 -7.30
C LEU A 21 27.09 -61.17 -5.93
N ARG A 22 27.63 -61.83 -4.89
CA ARG A 22 27.85 -61.22 -3.56
C ARG A 22 28.88 -60.07 -3.60
N ARG A 23 29.90 -60.20 -4.44
CA ARG A 23 30.96 -59.18 -4.61
C ARG A 23 30.58 -58.08 -5.60
N ALA A 24 29.46 -58.20 -6.30
CA ALA A 24 29.01 -57.19 -7.24
C ALA A 24 28.77 -55.85 -6.52
N ALA A 25 29.44 -54.81 -6.98
CA ALA A 25 29.33 -53.49 -6.37
C ALA A 25 27.91 -52.92 -6.56
N PRO A 26 27.32 -52.34 -5.51
CA PRO A 26 26.05 -51.62 -5.64
C PRO A 26 26.24 -50.33 -6.43
N LEU A 27 25.18 -49.91 -7.13
CA LEU A 27 25.12 -48.58 -7.75
C LEU A 27 25.00 -47.47 -6.69
N ASP A 28 25.28 -46.22 -7.10
CA ASP A 28 25.13 -45.04 -6.23
C ASP A 28 23.73 -44.99 -5.58
N ARG A 29 23.69 -44.71 -4.26
CA ARG A 29 22.50 -44.71 -3.38
C ARG A 29 21.87 -46.06 -3.06
N PHE A 30 22.50 -47.15 -3.50
CA PHE A 30 22.06 -48.51 -3.20
C PHE A 30 23.03 -49.26 -2.29
N GLU A 31 22.49 -50.22 -1.56
CA GLU A 31 23.22 -51.26 -0.84
C GLU A 31 22.67 -52.63 -1.23
N HIS A 32 23.47 -53.68 -1.09
CA HIS A 32 23.03 -55.06 -1.34
C HIS A 32 22.87 -55.83 -0.03
N ALA A 33 21.73 -56.50 0.12
CA ALA A 33 21.56 -57.59 1.06
C ALA A 33 21.39 -58.87 0.24
N VAL A 34 22.44 -59.69 0.17
CA VAL A 34 22.44 -60.91 -0.65
C VAL A 34 22.29 -62.14 0.22
N GLU A 35 21.27 -62.95 -0.03
CA GLU A 35 21.04 -64.23 0.65
C GLU A 35 20.97 -65.36 -0.37
N ALA A 36 21.47 -66.54 -0.01
CA ALA A 36 21.47 -67.70 -0.90
C ALA A 36 20.76 -68.87 -0.24
N PHE A 37 19.97 -69.57 -1.04
CA PHE A 37 19.10 -70.65 -0.62
C PHE A 37 19.32 -71.87 -1.52
N PRO A 38 19.43 -73.08 -0.95
CA PRO A 38 19.65 -74.31 -1.73
C PRO A 38 18.40 -74.76 -2.50
N THR A 39 17.21 -74.26 -2.14
CA THR A 39 15.92 -74.53 -2.78
C THR A 39 15.08 -73.27 -2.78
N VAL A 40 14.02 -73.20 -3.59
CA VAL A 40 13.12 -72.04 -3.63
C VAL A 40 12.26 -71.99 -2.37
N ASP A 41 12.65 -71.16 -1.42
CA ASP A 41 11.83 -70.80 -0.27
C ASP A 41 10.81 -69.72 -0.66
N GLY A 42 9.52 -70.00 -0.45
CA GLY A 42 8.45 -69.12 -0.92
C GLY A 42 8.38 -67.78 -0.19
N GLU A 43 8.78 -67.73 1.09
CA GLU A 43 8.78 -66.49 1.88
C GLU A 43 9.95 -65.60 1.49
N ALA A 44 11.15 -66.17 1.39
CA ALA A 44 12.35 -65.49 0.91
C ALA A 44 12.20 -65.03 -0.55
N PHE A 45 11.53 -65.81 -1.42
CA PHE A 45 11.26 -65.40 -2.79
C PHE A 45 10.33 -64.19 -2.83
N CYS A 46 9.29 -64.17 -1.99
CA CYS A 46 8.33 -63.08 -1.95
C CYS A 46 8.82 -61.83 -1.22
N SER A 47 9.90 -61.88 -0.43
CA SER A 47 10.37 -60.75 0.40
C SER A 47 11.58 -59.99 -0.16
N CYS A 48 12.14 -60.45 -1.28
CA CYS A 48 13.28 -59.84 -1.96
C CYS A 48 12.88 -58.85 -3.06
N ASP A 49 13.82 -58.01 -3.50
CA ASP A 49 13.68 -57.10 -4.64
C ASP A 49 14.15 -57.77 -5.95
N ILE A 50 15.15 -58.65 -5.88
CA ILE A 50 15.65 -59.43 -7.02
C ILE A 50 15.74 -60.90 -6.60
N ALA A 51 15.00 -61.77 -7.27
CA ALA A 51 15.16 -63.21 -7.14
C ALA A 51 15.96 -63.74 -8.34
N VAL A 52 17.04 -64.48 -8.09
CA VAL A 52 17.80 -65.19 -9.13
C VAL A 52 17.63 -66.68 -8.90
N VAL A 53 17.00 -67.39 -9.83
CA VAL A 53 16.63 -68.80 -9.67
C VAL A 53 17.28 -69.67 -10.73
N ASP A 54 18.02 -70.70 -10.32
CA ASP A 54 18.50 -71.74 -11.22
C ASP A 54 17.43 -72.80 -11.47
N LEU A 55 17.00 -72.98 -12.72
CA LEU A 55 15.95 -73.94 -13.04
C LEU A 55 16.36 -75.39 -12.87
N ARG A 56 17.67 -75.69 -12.80
CA ARG A 56 18.15 -77.03 -12.50
C ARG A 56 17.63 -77.53 -11.14
N LEU A 57 17.22 -76.62 -10.24
CA LEU A 57 16.50 -76.96 -9.01
C LEU A 57 15.18 -77.71 -9.24
N PHE A 58 14.52 -77.48 -10.36
CA PHE A 58 13.22 -78.09 -10.67
C PHE A 58 13.35 -79.34 -11.54
N ALA A 59 14.56 -79.70 -11.99
CA ALA A 59 14.84 -80.88 -12.79
C ALA A 59 14.57 -82.16 -11.96
N GLY A 60 13.38 -82.76 -12.16
CA GLY A 60 12.95 -83.98 -11.45
C GLY A 60 11.72 -83.83 -10.55
N SER A 61 11.04 -82.68 -10.57
CA SER A 61 9.81 -82.47 -9.77
C SER A 61 8.70 -83.49 -10.13
N PRO A 62 8.07 -84.18 -9.16
CA PRO A 62 7.04 -85.17 -9.43
C PRO A 62 5.78 -84.50 -10.01
N GLY A 63 5.28 -84.99 -11.15
CA GLY A 63 3.98 -84.56 -11.72
C GLY A 63 4.02 -83.67 -12.97
N GLY A 64 5.18 -83.45 -13.58
CA GLY A 64 5.25 -82.81 -14.91
C GLY A 64 4.88 -81.32 -14.95
N ALA A 65 4.81 -80.64 -13.80
CA ALA A 65 4.68 -79.20 -13.74
C ALA A 65 5.95 -78.56 -14.33
N ARG A 66 5.77 -77.67 -15.32
CA ARG A 66 6.90 -76.90 -15.88
C ARG A 66 7.44 -75.95 -14.81
N PRO A 67 8.77 -75.78 -14.67
CA PRO A 67 9.38 -74.86 -13.70
C PRO A 67 8.81 -73.44 -13.74
N SER A 68 8.43 -72.97 -14.93
CA SER A 68 7.77 -71.67 -15.17
C SER A 68 6.43 -71.50 -14.45
N ARG A 69 5.64 -72.56 -14.26
CA ARG A 69 4.36 -72.50 -13.54
C ARG A 69 4.57 -72.25 -12.04
N CYS A 70 5.55 -72.91 -11.44
CA CYS A 70 5.89 -72.69 -10.04
C CYS A 70 6.37 -71.25 -9.79
N LEU A 71 7.17 -70.71 -10.72
CA LEU A 71 7.58 -69.30 -10.67
C LEU A 71 6.41 -68.35 -10.88
N ALA A 72 5.41 -68.69 -11.70
CA ALA A 72 4.23 -67.86 -11.91
C ALA A 72 3.38 -67.70 -10.65
N ASP A 73 3.15 -68.80 -9.93
CA ASP A 73 2.38 -68.76 -8.67
C ASP A 73 3.10 -67.91 -7.61
N LEU A 74 4.43 -68.01 -7.53
CA LEU A 74 5.24 -67.22 -6.62
C LEU A 74 5.31 -65.73 -7.02
N ALA A 75 5.48 -65.45 -8.32
CA ALA A 75 5.53 -64.08 -8.85
C ALA A 75 4.16 -63.36 -8.73
N ALA A 76 3.05 -64.09 -8.86
CA ALA A 76 1.71 -63.55 -8.62
C ALA A 76 1.52 -63.17 -7.15
N ARG A 77 1.83 -64.08 -6.22
CA ARG A 77 1.77 -63.82 -4.76
C ARG A 77 2.65 -62.66 -4.33
N ARG A 78 3.81 -62.51 -4.96
CA ARG A 78 4.74 -61.40 -4.73
C ARG A 78 4.13 -60.04 -5.11
N ARG A 79 3.49 -59.96 -6.30
CA ARG A 79 2.83 -58.72 -6.77
C ARG A 79 1.68 -58.27 -5.88
N GLU A 80 0.96 -59.20 -5.25
CA GLU A 80 -0.15 -58.87 -4.35
C GLU A 80 0.28 -58.45 -2.94
N ARG A 81 1.48 -58.85 -2.50
CA ARG A 81 1.91 -58.75 -1.10
C ARG A 81 2.90 -57.62 -0.81
N LEU A 82 3.56 -57.03 -1.81
CA LEU A 82 4.71 -56.17 -1.58
C LEU A 82 4.44 -54.66 -1.73
N ASP A 83 4.92 -53.92 -0.74
CA ASP A 83 5.17 -52.47 -0.72
C ASP A 83 6.58 -52.13 -1.25
N THR A 84 7.11 -52.94 -2.18
CA THR A 84 8.47 -52.77 -2.71
C THR A 84 8.49 -51.82 -3.89
N PHE A 85 9.47 -50.93 -3.92
CA PHE A 85 9.68 -49.99 -5.03
C PHE A 85 10.18 -50.64 -6.32
N TYR A 86 10.67 -51.88 -6.25
CA TYR A 86 11.20 -52.61 -7.40
C TYR A 86 11.05 -54.12 -7.20
N SER A 87 10.76 -54.85 -8.28
CA SER A 87 10.66 -56.30 -8.25
C SER A 87 11.15 -56.90 -9.56
N ALA A 88 12.14 -57.79 -9.50
CA ALA A 88 12.57 -58.57 -10.64
C ALA A 88 12.77 -60.07 -10.31
N VAL A 89 12.51 -60.93 -11.29
CA VAL A 89 12.76 -62.37 -11.29
C VAL A 89 13.69 -62.71 -12.46
N ALA A 90 14.92 -63.11 -12.13
CA ALA A 90 15.90 -63.60 -13.07
C ALA A 90 16.02 -65.12 -13.00
N VAL A 91 16.12 -65.77 -14.15
CA VAL A 91 16.15 -67.22 -14.24
C VAL A 91 17.39 -67.69 -14.97
N VAL A 92 18.14 -68.62 -14.37
CA VAL A 92 19.28 -69.31 -15.00
C VAL A 92 18.78 -70.61 -15.61
N ALA A 93 18.99 -70.78 -16.92
CA ALA A 93 18.56 -71.98 -17.65
C ALA A 93 19.48 -72.29 -18.83
N ASP A 94 19.46 -73.54 -19.29
CA ASP A 94 20.20 -73.92 -20.50
C ASP A 94 19.51 -73.40 -21.77
N ALA A 95 20.30 -73.05 -22.79
CA ALA A 95 19.76 -72.55 -24.05
C ALA A 95 18.80 -73.55 -24.73
N ALA A 96 19.08 -74.85 -24.60
CA ALA A 96 18.21 -75.92 -25.13
C ALA A 96 16.90 -76.06 -24.35
N GLU A 97 16.89 -75.70 -23.06
CA GLU A 97 15.69 -75.69 -22.23
C GLU A 97 14.85 -74.45 -22.54
N ALA A 98 15.48 -73.27 -22.56
CA ALA A 98 14.83 -72.01 -22.92
C ALA A 98 14.21 -72.05 -24.33
N ALA A 99 14.83 -72.76 -25.28
CA ALA A 99 14.28 -72.95 -26.62
C ALA A 99 12.92 -73.68 -26.65
N ARG A 100 12.52 -74.35 -25.57
CA ARG A 100 11.23 -75.06 -25.44
C ARG A 100 10.15 -74.22 -24.75
N TRP A 101 10.48 -72.99 -24.35
CA TRP A 101 9.55 -72.13 -23.64
C TRP A 101 8.55 -71.47 -24.57
N THR A 102 7.39 -71.16 -24.00
CA THR A 102 6.30 -70.44 -24.67
C THR A 102 6.36 -68.95 -24.34
N PRO A 103 5.70 -68.08 -25.12
CA PRO A 103 5.61 -66.65 -24.80
C PRO A 103 5.09 -66.37 -23.38
N GLU A 104 4.20 -67.22 -22.85
CA GLU A 104 3.69 -67.06 -21.49
C GLU A 104 4.73 -67.35 -20.42
N ASP A 105 5.65 -68.30 -20.67
CA ASP A 105 6.75 -68.58 -19.74
C ASP A 105 7.69 -67.37 -19.61
N TYR A 106 7.86 -66.59 -20.68
CA TYR A 106 8.66 -65.36 -20.67
C TYR A 106 7.98 -64.17 -20.00
N ARG A 107 6.64 -64.14 -19.90
CA ARG A 107 5.92 -63.05 -19.20
C ARG A 107 6.07 -63.09 -17.68
N VAL A 108 6.56 -64.22 -17.15
CA VAL A 108 6.68 -64.45 -15.71
C VAL A 108 8.03 -63.97 -15.16
N ILE A 109 8.99 -63.68 -16.03
CA ILE A 109 10.37 -63.37 -15.66
C ILE A 109 10.80 -62.04 -16.27
N ASP A 110 11.75 -61.38 -15.62
CA ASP A 110 12.31 -60.11 -16.06
C ASP A 110 13.66 -60.29 -16.77
N ALA A 111 14.35 -61.39 -16.51
CA ALA A 111 15.61 -61.73 -17.17
C ALA A 111 15.84 -63.24 -17.29
N LEU A 112 16.39 -63.67 -18.43
CA LEU A 112 16.86 -65.03 -18.69
C LEU A 112 18.39 -65.02 -18.82
N TRP A 113 19.07 -65.76 -17.95
CA TRP A 113 20.52 -65.92 -17.93
C TRP A 113 20.90 -67.30 -18.47
N THR A 114 21.33 -67.37 -19.73
CA THR A 114 21.60 -68.66 -20.37
C THR A 114 22.96 -69.24 -20.00
N GLY A 115 23.04 -70.56 -19.74
CA GLY A 115 24.30 -71.26 -19.51
C GLY A 115 25.23 -71.34 -20.74
N PRO A 116 26.57 -71.51 -20.56
CA PRO A 116 27.28 -71.47 -19.28
C PRO A 116 27.34 -70.03 -18.73
N LEU A 117 27.15 -69.91 -17.42
CA LEU A 117 27.14 -68.64 -16.69
C LEU A 117 28.37 -68.58 -15.78
N ASP A 118 29.35 -67.77 -16.14
CA ASP A 118 30.49 -67.48 -15.26
C ASP A 118 30.19 -66.28 -14.34
N GLY A 119 31.07 -66.06 -13.35
CA GLY A 119 30.89 -64.97 -12.40
C GLY A 119 30.89 -63.58 -13.05
N THR A 120 31.67 -63.38 -14.12
CA THR A 120 31.75 -62.09 -14.83
C THR A 120 30.44 -61.77 -15.55
N ARG A 121 29.89 -62.74 -16.27
CA ARG A 121 28.60 -62.62 -16.96
C ARG A 121 27.45 -62.47 -15.97
N ALA A 122 27.46 -63.22 -14.87
CA ALA A 122 26.45 -63.06 -13.82
C ALA A 122 26.48 -61.67 -13.19
N ALA A 123 27.67 -61.12 -12.90
CA ALA A 123 27.80 -59.75 -12.40
C ALA A 123 27.31 -58.71 -13.42
N PHE A 124 27.57 -58.90 -14.72
CA PHE A 124 27.05 -58.03 -15.77
C PHE A 124 25.52 -58.04 -15.83
N GLU A 125 24.89 -59.21 -15.77
CA GLU A 125 23.43 -59.34 -15.81
C GLU A 125 22.78 -58.78 -14.54
N LEU A 126 23.38 -59.02 -13.37
CA LEU A 126 22.93 -58.38 -12.13
C LEU A 126 23.02 -56.85 -12.23
N ALA A 127 24.09 -56.31 -12.82
CA ALA A 127 24.22 -54.88 -13.04
C ALA A 127 23.13 -54.31 -13.98
N ARG A 128 22.59 -55.09 -14.92
CA ARG A 128 21.44 -54.66 -15.74
C ARG A 128 20.17 -54.53 -14.90
N LEU A 129 19.91 -55.50 -14.01
CA LEU A 129 18.76 -55.44 -13.09
C LEU A 129 18.90 -54.27 -12.12
N GLN A 130 20.10 -54.05 -11.56
CA GLN A 130 20.37 -52.89 -10.72
C GLN A 130 20.13 -51.57 -11.45
N ARG A 131 20.56 -51.44 -12.72
CA ARG A 131 20.28 -50.24 -13.54
C ARG A 131 18.79 -50.03 -13.75
N SER A 132 17.99 -51.10 -13.86
CA SER A 132 16.54 -50.97 -13.94
C SER A 132 15.95 -50.46 -12.62
N ALA A 133 16.31 -51.08 -11.49
CA ALA A 133 15.89 -50.63 -10.16
C ALA A 133 16.26 -49.17 -9.87
N LYS A 134 17.46 -48.76 -10.32
CA LYS A 134 17.90 -47.38 -10.19
C LYS A 134 17.08 -46.41 -11.04
N ARG A 135 16.74 -46.76 -12.28
CA ARG A 135 15.87 -45.92 -13.14
C ARG A 135 14.50 -45.71 -12.49
N ASP A 136 13.91 -46.76 -11.93
CA ASP A 136 12.59 -46.67 -11.28
C ASP A 136 12.66 -45.81 -10.00
N ALA A 137 13.72 -45.96 -9.21
CA ALA A 137 13.93 -45.14 -8.01
C ALA A 137 14.23 -43.67 -8.33
N ASP A 138 15.02 -43.39 -9.37
CA ASP A 138 15.32 -42.03 -9.82
C ASP A 138 14.07 -41.36 -10.43
N LEU A 139 13.24 -42.11 -11.18
CA LEU A 139 11.97 -41.62 -11.69
C LEU A 139 11.00 -41.28 -10.56
N ALA A 140 10.87 -42.16 -9.56
CA ALA A 140 10.03 -41.90 -8.39
C ALA A 140 10.52 -40.65 -7.61
N LEU A 141 11.83 -40.45 -7.48
CA LEU A 141 12.38 -39.25 -6.87
C LEU A 141 12.08 -37.98 -7.69
N ALA A 142 12.24 -38.04 -9.01
CA ALA A 142 11.95 -36.92 -9.89
C ALA A 142 10.46 -36.54 -9.85
N GLN A 143 9.56 -37.54 -9.82
CA GLN A 143 8.13 -37.33 -9.63
C GLN A 143 7.85 -36.65 -8.29
N GLN A 144 8.46 -37.14 -7.20
CA GLN A 144 8.30 -36.54 -5.88
C GLN A 144 8.78 -35.08 -5.83
N TYR A 145 9.89 -34.77 -6.50
CA TYR A 145 10.38 -33.39 -6.62
C TYR A 145 9.40 -32.50 -7.39
N LEU A 146 8.87 -32.99 -8.51
CA LEU A 146 7.87 -32.26 -9.29
C LEU A 146 6.61 -32.01 -8.46
N ASP A 147 6.07 -33.04 -7.83
CA ASP A 147 4.86 -32.97 -7.00
C ASP A 147 5.05 -31.95 -5.86
N THR A 148 6.13 -32.11 -5.10
CA THR A 148 6.45 -31.20 -3.99
C THR A 148 6.66 -29.77 -4.47
N ALA A 149 7.32 -29.57 -5.61
CA ALA A 149 7.57 -28.24 -6.15
C ALA A 149 6.26 -27.55 -6.55
N ILE A 150 5.42 -28.21 -7.35
CA ILE A 150 4.16 -27.60 -7.82
C ILE A 150 3.17 -27.40 -6.67
N ASP A 151 3.12 -28.31 -5.69
CA ASP A 151 2.21 -28.20 -4.54
C ASP A 151 2.64 -27.11 -3.54
N SER A 152 3.91 -26.72 -3.55
CA SER A 152 4.40 -25.60 -2.73
C SER A 152 4.13 -24.22 -3.34
N ILE A 153 3.69 -24.17 -4.61
CA ILE A 153 3.36 -22.93 -5.33
C ILE A 153 1.92 -22.52 -4.97
N PRO A 154 1.69 -21.30 -4.44
CA PRO A 154 0.36 -20.85 -4.06
C PRO A 154 -0.55 -20.53 -5.26
N GLU A 155 0.03 -20.36 -6.45
CA GLU A 155 -0.69 -20.21 -7.70
C GLU A 155 -1.27 -21.54 -8.24
N LEU A 156 -2.27 -21.44 -9.10
CA LEU A 156 -2.84 -22.59 -9.78
C LEU A 156 -1.85 -23.10 -10.84
N VAL A 157 -1.47 -24.38 -10.76
CA VAL A 157 -0.61 -25.03 -11.75
C VAL A 157 -1.32 -26.22 -12.37
N TRP A 158 -1.29 -26.33 -13.70
CA TRP A 158 -1.85 -27.48 -14.42
C TRP A 158 -1.04 -27.88 -15.65
N PHE A 159 -1.19 -29.15 -16.02
CA PHE A 159 -0.68 -29.75 -17.24
C PHE A 159 -1.86 -30.36 -17.99
N LYS A 160 -1.98 -30.10 -19.28
CA LYS A 160 -3.02 -30.64 -20.16
C LYS A 160 -2.40 -31.39 -21.34
N ASP A 161 -3.14 -32.35 -21.86
CA ASP A 161 -2.86 -32.91 -23.19
C ASP A 161 -3.36 -31.99 -24.32
N ALA A 162 -3.00 -32.32 -25.57
CA ALA A 162 -3.44 -31.60 -26.76
C ALA A 162 -4.97 -31.61 -26.99
N HIS A 163 -5.72 -32.43 -26.26
CA HIS A 163 -7.17 -32.51 -26.30
C HIS A 163 -7.85 -31.74 -25.15
N GLY A 164 -7.07 -31.10 -24.27
CA GLY A 164 -7.53 -30.28 -23.16
C GLY A 164 -7.89 -31.05 -21.89
N ALA A 165 -7.56 -32.34 -21.79
CA ALA A 165 -7.70 -33.11 -20.56
C ALA A 165 -6.55 -32.79 -19.59
N HIS A 166 -6.87 -32.59 -18.31
CA HIS A 166 -5.85 -32.27 -17.31
C HIS A 166 -5.10 -33.54 -16.91
N LEU A 167 -3.80 -33.58 -17.18
CA LEU A 167 -2.92 -34.71 -16.86
C LEU A 167 -2.37 -34.62 -15.44
N LYS A 168 -2.17 -33.40 -14.95
CA LYS A 168 -1.62 -33.14 -13.62
C LYS A 168 -1.99 -31.74 -13.14
N VAL A 169 -2.24 -31.58 -11.84
CA VAL A 169 -2.52 -30.29 -11.20
C VAL A 169 -1.86 -30.24 -9.82
N ASN A 170 -1.70 -29.04 -9.27
CA ASN A 170 -1.23 -28.86 -7.89
C ASN A 170 -2.38 -28.74 -6.88
N ASP A 171 -2.03 -28.70 -5.60
CA ASP A 171 -2.98 -28.54 -4.49
C ASP A 171 -3.77 -27.22 -4.56
N ALA A 172 -3.13 -26.09 -4.88
CA ALA A 172 -3.82 -24.80 -5.02
C ALA A 172 -4.91 -24.81 -6.11
N PHE A 173 -4.66 -25.51 -7.22
CA PHE A 173 -5.67 -25.75 -8.25
C PHE A 173 -6.85 -26.55 -7.69
N CYS A 174 -6.58 -27.64 -6.97
CA CYS A 174 -7.59 -28.51 -6.37
C CYS A 174 -8.48 -27.77 -5.37
N GLU A 175 -7.88 -26.92 -4.52
CA GLU A 175 -8.60 -26.05 -3.58
C GLU A 175 -9.53 -25.08 -4.29
N THR A 176 -9.06 -24.46 -5.38
CA THR A 176 -9.84 -23.47 -6.13
C THR A 176 -11.06 -24.09 -6.81
N VAL A 177 -10.92 -25.28 -7.40
CA VAL A 177 -12.03 -25.98 -8.07
C VAL A 177 -12.87 -26.85 -7.12
N GLY A 178 -12.37 -27.09 -5.90
CA GLY A 178 -13.02 -27.92 -4.89
C GLY A 178 -13.16 -29.39 -5.29
N LYS A 179 -12.12 -29.96 -5.92
CA LYS A 179 -12.02 -31.37 -6.38
C LYS A 179 -10.65 -31.95 -6.05
N THR A 180 -10.54 -33.25 -5.82
CA THR A 180 -9.24 -33.93 -5.58
C THR A 180 -8.46 -34.13 -6.88
N LYS A 181 -7.15 -34.37 -6.80
CA LYS A 181 -6.29 -34.72 -7.95
C LYS A 181 -6.89 -35.86 -8.78
N ASP A 182 -7.28 -36.96 -8.13
CA ASP A 182 -7.94 -38.12 -8.77
C ASP A 182 -9.24 -37.76 -9.51
N GLN A 183 -9.97 -36.75 -9.03
CA GLN A 183 -11.21 -36.29 -9.68
C GLN A 183 -10.92 -35.41 -10.90
N VAL A 184 -9.76 -34.74 -10.94
CA VAL A 184 -9.36 -33.81 -11.99
C VAL A 184 -8.58 -34.50 -13.10
N GLU A 185 -7.73 -35.48 -12.77
CA GLU A 185 -6.88 -36.17 -13.73
C GLU A 185 -7.69 -36.88 -14.83
N GLY A 186 -7.29 -36.67 -16.09
CA GLY A 186 -7.96 -37.16 -17.29
C GLY A 186 -9.29 -36.47 -17.61
N ARG A 187 -9.67 -35.40 -16.91
CA ARG A 187 -10.94 -34.68 -17.15
C ARG A 187 -10.75 -33.40 -17.94
N GLY A 188 -11.78 -33.07 -18.73
CA GLY A 188 -11.85 -31.85 -19.51
C GLY A 188 -12.32 -30.64 -18.70
N HIS A 189 -12.12 -29.46 -19.28
CA HIS A 189 -12.37 -28.16 -18.66
C HIS A 189 -13.79 -27.99 -18.07
N TYR A 190 -14.84 -28.39 -18.80
CA TYR A 190 -16.24 -28.24 -18.35
C TYR A 190 -16.53 -28.94 -17.01
N TYR A 191 -16.08 -30.19 -16.87
CA TYR A 191 -16.27 -30.95 -15.63
C TYR A 191 -15.50 -30.32 -14.47
N ILE A 192 -14.30 -29.81 -14.74
CA ILE A 192 -13.44 -29.27 -13.69
C ILE A 192 -14.01 -27.98 -13.11
N TRP A 193 -14.57 -27.12 -13.95
CA TRP A 193 -15.11 -25.82 -13.52
C TRP A 193 -16.60 -25.83 -13.20
N ASP A 194 -17.28 -26.98 -13.31
CA ASP A 194 -18.73 -27.11 -13.11
C ASP A 194 -19.53 -26.18 -14.05
N ILE A 195 -19.08 -26.02 -15.31
CA ILE A 195 -19.67 -25.13 -16.33
C ILE A 195 -20.25 -25.95 -17.48
N THR A 196 -21.44 -25.58 -17.97
CA THR A 196 -22.03 -26.19 -19.16
C THR A 196 -21.50 -25.54 -20.47
N PRO A 197 -21.48 -26.27 -21.60
CA PRO A 197 -21.09 -25.68 -22.89
C PRO A 197 -21.91 -24.44 -23.29
N ASP A 198 -23.19 -24.39 -22.92
CA ASP A 198 -24.09 -23.27 -23.20
C ASP A 198 -23.78 -22.03 -22.34
N GLU A 199 -23.47 -22.22 -21.04
CA GLU A 199 -22.99 -21.14 -20.16
C GLU A 199 -21.65 -20.57 -20.62
N TYR A 200 -20.79 -21.42 -21.19
CA TYR A 200 -19.53 -21.01 -21.79
C TYR A 200 -19.75 -20.17 -23.05
N ALA A 201 -20.57 -20.66 -24.00
CA ALA A 201 -20.83 -19.99 -25.27
C ALA A 201 -21.53 -18.61 -25.13
N GLN A 202 -22.21 -18.38 -24.01
CA GLN A 202 -22.88 -17.11 -23.69
C GLN A 202 -22.02 -16.16 -22.85
N GLY A 203 -20.90 -16.61 -22.28
CA GLY A 203 -20.09 -15.82 -21.36
C GLY A 203 -18.74 -15.40 -21.95
N GLU A 204 -18.16 -14.32 -21.40
CA GLU A 204 -16.82 -13.82 -21.70
C GLU A 204 -15.69 -14.71 -21.10
N PHE A 205 -15.86 -16.03 -21.12
CA PHE A 205 -14.92 -16.98 -20.50
C PHE A 205 -13.81 -17.38 -21.49
N VAL A 206 -12.63 -16.76 -21.40
CA VAL A 206 -11.57 -16.78 -22.44
C VAL A 206 -10.64 -18.02 -22.39
N CYS A 207 -11.03 -19.13 -21.75
CA CYS A 207 -10.05 -20.17 -21.41
C CYS A 207 -9.68 -21.16 -22.54
N LEU A 208 -10.58 -21.49 -23.50
CA LEU A 208 -10.27 -22.49 -24.55
C LEU A 208 -9.56 -21.88 -25.76
N GLU A 209 -9.93 -20.67 -26.17
CA GLU A 209 -9.29 -19.99 -27.31
C GLU A 209 -7.81 -19.71 -27.06
N SER A 210 -7.47 -19.35 -25.83
CA SER A 210 -6.09 -19.11 -25.39
C SER A 210 -5.23 -20.38 -25.38
N GLU A 211 -5.81 -21.57 -25.16
CA GLU A 211 -5.09 -22.85 -25.24
C GLU A 211 -4.70 -23.18 -26.68
N GLU A 212 -5.64 -23.03 -27.63
CA GLU A 212 -5.34 -23.20 -29.05
C GLU A 212 -4.28 -22.21 -29.54
N GLU A 213 -4.35 -20.96 -29.07
CA GLU A 213 -3.37 -19.93 -29.40
C GLU A 213 -1.97 -20.28 -28.87
N THR A 214 -1.85 -20.73 -27.62
CA THR A 214 -0.58 -21.18 -27.04
C THR A 214 0.01 -22.37 -27.81
N MET A 215 -0.81 -23.35 -28.18
CA MET A 215 -0.33 -24.50 -28.94
C MET A 215 0.17 -24.10 -30.34
N ARG A 216 -0.41 -23.07 -30.96
CA ARG A 216 0.03 -22.57 -32.29
C ARG A 216 1.27 -21.69 -32.21
N SER A 217 1.47 -20.94 -31.12
CA SER A 217 2.52 -19.92 -31.02
C SER A 217 3.91 -20.50 -30.78
N ASN A 218 4.00 -21.72 -30.23
CA ASN A 218 5.24 -22.38 -29.81
C ASN A 218 6.09 -21.55 -28.82
N THR A 219 5.47 -20.60 -28.11
CA THR A 219 6.10 -19.73 -27.11
C THR A 219 5.17 -19.57 -25.90
N THR A 220 5.72 -19.17 -24.76
CA THR A 220 4.91 -18.80 -23.59
C THR A 220 4.08 -17.55 -23.89
N LEU A 221 2.78 -17.62 -23.61
CA LEU A 221 1.85 -16.50 -23.72
C LEU A 221 1.28 -16.14 -22.34
N LEU A 222 0.88 -14.87 -22.19
CA LEU A 222 0.24 -14.34 -20.98
C LEU A 222 -1.18 -13.88 -21.34
N PHE A 223 -2.15 -14.31 -20.54
CA PHE A 223 -3.56 -13.99 -20.71
C PHE A 223 -4.16 -13.40 -19.44
N ASP A 224 -5.14 -12.50 -19.61
CA ASP A 224 -6.01 -12.03 -18.55
C ASP A 224 -7.33 -12.80 -18.65
N GLU A 225 -7.61 -13.69 -17.69
CA GLU A 225 -8.76 -14.61 -17.74
C GLU A 225 -9.72 -14.34 -16.59
N GLN A 226 -11.02 -14.27 -16.90
CA GLN A 226 -12.08 -14.24 -15.89
C GLN A 226 -12.69 -15.63 -15.75
N VAL A 227 -12.69 -16.17 -14.54
CA VAL A 227 -13.14 -17.54 -14.28
C VAL A 227 -14.16 -17.54 -13.14
N LYS A 228 -15.28 -18.23 -13.37
CA LYS A 228 -16.30 -18.47 -12.35
C LYS A 228 -15.86 -19.62 -11.45
N THR A 229 -15.58 -19.33 -10.19
CA THR A 229 -15.28 -20.32 -9.15
C THR A 229 -16.51 -20.55 -8.26
N ARG A 230 -16.48 -21.55 -7.38
CA ARG A 230 -17.50 -21.73 -6.33
C ARG A 230 -17.59 -20.52 -5.38
N GLY A 231 -16.50 -19.78 -5.21
CA GLY A 231 -16.41 -18.58 -4.37
C GLY A 231 -16.82 -17.27 -5.09
N GLY A 232 -17.30 -17.34 -6.34
CA GLY A 232 -17.62 -16.17 -7.15
C GLY A 232 -16.67 -16.00 -8.35
N MET A 233 -16.84 -14.89 -9.07
CA MET A 233 -15.96 -14.54 -10.19
C MET A 233 -14.57 -14.15 -9.68
N ARG A 234 -13.54 -14.67 -10.34
CA ARG A 234 -12.14 -14.34 -10.06
C ARG A 234 -11.42 -13.90 -11.33
N GLN A 235 -10.43 -13.04 -11.15
CA GLN A 235 -9.56 -12.54 -12.21
C GLN A 235 -8.18 -13.20 -12.08
N PHE A 236 -7.74 -13.87 -13.14
CA PHE A 236 -6.46 -14.55 -13.19
C PHE A 236 -5.53 -13.91 -14.23
N LYS A 237 -4.25 -13.81 -13.88
CA LYS A 237 -3.15 -13.64 -14.84
C LYS A 237 -2.52 -14.99 -15.11
N THR A 238 -2.70 -15.50 -16.32
CA THR A 238 -2.35 -16.86 -16.68
C THR A 238 -1.20 -16.90 -17.68
N TYR A 239 -0.10 -17.53 -17.30
CA TYR A 239 0.98 -17.91 -18.21
C TYR A 239 0.70 -19.31 -18.76
N LYS A 240 0.76 -19.47 -20.08
CA LYS A 240 0.61 -20.77 -20.74
C LYS A 240 1.81 -21.03 -21.64
N THR A 241 2.41 -22.22 -21.52
CA THR A 241 3.55 -22.66 -22.33
C THR A 241 3.18 -23.97 -23.04
N PRO A 242 3.47 -24.12 -24.34
CA PRO A 242 3.25 -25.39 -25.02
C PRO A 242 4.25 -26.44 -24.52
N LEU A 243 3.75 -27.64 -24.24
CA LEU A 243 4.58 -28.81 -23.96
C LEU A 243 4.99 -29.45 -25.28
N ILE A 244 6.29 -29.61 -25.49
CA ILE A 244 6.87 -30.12 -26.74
C ILE A 244 7.41 -31.53 -26.51
N ASP A 245 7.00 -32.45 -27.36
CA ASP A 245 7.48 -33.84 -27.36
C ASP A 245 8.89 -33.94 -28.00
N TYR A 246 9.55 -35.08 -27.84
CA TYR A 246 10.89 -35.35 -28.37
C TYR A 246 11.00 -35.20 -29.89
N ASP A 247 9.90 -35.36 -30.63
CA ASP A 247 9.83 -35.19 -32.08
C ASP A 247 9.59 -33.74 -32.52
N GLY A 248 9.42 -32.82 -31.57
CA GLY A 248 9.15 -31.40 -31.80
C GLY A 248 7.67 -31.06 -31.99
N SER A 249 6.75 -32.03 -31.88
CA SER A 249 5.31 -31.78 -31.90
C SER A 249 4.80 -31.25 -30.54
N VAL A 250 3.68 -30.55 -30.56
CA VAL A 250 3.04 -30.05 -29.34
C VAL A 250 2.18 -31.16 -28.73
N MET A 251 2.56 -31.64 -27.54
CA MET A 251 1.84 -32.70 -26.82
C MET A 251 0.74 -32.18 -25.90
N GLY A 252 0.73 -30.87 -25.63
CA GLY A 252 -0.25 -30.21 -24.77
C GLY A 252 0.24 -28.87 -24.25
N THR A 253 -0.23 -28.48 -23.07
CA THR A 253 0.11 -27.19 -22.46
C THR A 253 0.37 -27.31 -20.97
N VAL A 254 1.21 -26.44 -20.44
CA VAL A 254 1.36 -26.19 -19.01
C VAL A 254 0.92 -24.76 -18.73
N GLY A 255 0.15 -24.57 -17.66
CA GLY A 255 -0.35 -23.26 -17.25
C GLY A 255 -0.07 -22.97 -15.79
N VAL A 256 0.20 -21.69 -15.51
CA VAL A 256 0.30 -21.13 -14.17
C VAL A 256 -0.59 -19.89 -14.09
N ALA A 257 -1.57 -19.89 -13.20
CA ALA A 257 -2.49 -18.76 -13.02
C ALA A 257 -2.35 -18.13 -11.63
N HIS A 258 -2.06 -16.83 -11.62
CA HIS A 258 -2.03 -16.00 -10.43
C HIS A 258 -3.40 -15.36 -10.23
N ASP A 259 -4.00 -15.55 -9.06
CA ASP A 259 -5.21 -14.84 -8.68
C ASP A 259 -4.86 -13.38 -8.37
N VAL A 260 -5.40 -12.45 -9.18
CA VAL A 260 -5.22 -11.01 -9.01
C VAL A 260 -6.52 -10.31 -8.64
N THR A 261 -7.53 -11.07 -8.19
CA THR A 261 -8.84 -10.54 -7.80
C THR A 261 -8.71 -9.46 -6.72
N ASP A 262 -7.87 -9.68 -5.72
CA ASP A 262 -7.65 -8.71 -4.63
C ASP A 262 -6.85 -7.47 -5.07
N LEU A 263 -5.98 -7.58 -6.07
CA LEU A 263 -5.23 -6.42 -6.62
C LEU A 263 -6.15 -5.48 -7.40
N GLY A 264 -7.15 -6.02 -8.10
CA GLY A 264 -8.21 -5.24 -8.74
C GLY A 264 -9.05 -4.49 -7.70
N ASN A 265 -9.45 -5.18 -6.63
CA ASN A 265 -10.23 -4.60 -5.54
C ASN A 265 -9.43 -3.51 -4.80
N ILE A 266 -8.15 -3.74 -4.49
CA ILE A 266 -7.29 -2.72 -3.84
C ILE A 266 -7.15 -1.48 -4.71
N ARG A 267 -7.00 -1.61 -6.04
CA ARG A 267 -6.93 -0.43 -6.92
C ARG A 267 -8.23 0.36 -6.87
N THR A 268 -9.38 -0.30 -6.97
CA THR A 268 -10.69 0.36 -6.89
C THR A 268 -10.96 0.94 -5.50
N GLU A 269 -10.57 0.25 -4.42
CA GLU A 269 -10.67 0.75 -3.04
C GLU A 269 -9.76 1.96 -2.81
N LEU A 270 -8.54 1.96 -3.35
CA LEU A 270 -7.62 3.08 -3.30
C LEU A 270 -8.16 4.28 -4.09
N GLU A 271 -8.77 4.05 -5.26
CA GLU A 271 -9.46 5.10 -6.02
C GLU A 271 -10.63 5.69 -5.23
N ILE A 272 -11.50 4.86 -4.66
CA ILE A 272 -12.60 5.30 -3.79
C ILE A 272 -12.05 6.08 -2.59
N PHE A 273 -10.98 5.60 -1.96
CA PHE A 273 -10.37 6.27 -0.82
C PHE A 273 -9.81 7.65 -1.19
N ILE A 274 -9.06 7.74 -2.29
CA ILE A 274 -8.48 8.99 -2.80
C ILE A 274 -9.58 9.98 -3.24
N ASP A 275 -10.63 9.51 -3.90
CA ASP A 275 -11.77 10.34 -4.33
C ASP A 275 -12.66 10.76 -3.15
N SER A 276 -12.73 9.97 -2.08
CA SER A 276 -13.44 10.34 -0.86
C SER A 276 -12.71 11.40 -0.01
N MET A 277 -11.44 11.71 -0.31
CA MET A 277 -10.69 12.70 0.45
C MET A 277 -11.28 14.10 0.26
N PRO A 278 -11.41 14.89 1.34
CA PRO A 278 -11.96 16.24 1.27
C PRO A 278 -11.00 17.29 0.65
N TYR A 279 -9.80 16.87 0.23
CA TYR A 279 -8.75 17.74 -0.29
C TYR A 279 -8.38 17.34 -1.72
N ALA A 280 -7.86 18.29 -2.50
CA ALA A 280 -7.39 18.00 -3.85
C ALA A 280 -6.05 17.25 -3.80
N VAL A 281 -5.98 16.11 -4.46
CA VAL A 281 -4.82 15.21 -4.46
C VAL A 281 -4.28 15.09 -5.89
N VAL A 282 -2.96 15.22 -6.02
CA VAL A 282 -2.22 15.03 -7.27
C VAL A 282 -1.06 14.07 -7.02
N VAL A 283 -0.99 13.01 -7.81
CA VAL A 283 0.05 11.97 -7.74
C VAL A 283 0.97 12.10 -8.94
N LEU A 284 2.27 12.13 -8.68
CA LEU A 284 3.32 12.26 -9.67
C LEU A 284 4.24 11.04 -9.66
N ASP A 285 4.85 10.74 -10.79
CA ASP A 285 6.00 9.82 -10.85
C ASP A 285 7.32 10.54 -10.56
N ASN A 286 8.43 9.78 -10.61
CA ASN A 286 9.78 10.30 -10.40
C ASN A 286 10.27 11.28 -11.48
N GLU A 287 9.61 11.34 -12.63
CA GLU A 287 9.95 12.24 -13.75
C GLU A 287 9.11 13.53 -13.72
N GLY A 288 8.20 13.65 -12.75
CA GLY A 288 7.31 14.79 -12.60
C GLY A 288 6.12 14.77 -13.56
N ALA A 289 5.76 13.62 -14.11
CA ALA A 289 4.52 13.45 -14.85
C ALA A 289 3.36 13.12 -13.91
N ILE A 290 2.17 13.61 -14.23
CA ILE A 290 0.96 13.39 -13.45
C ILE A 290 0.46 11.96 -13.70
N VAL A 291 0.51 11.12 -12.68
CA VAL A 291 0.00 9.74 -12.74
C VAL A 291 -1.49 9.71 -12.43
N ASN A 292 -1.95 10.52 -11.47
CA ASN A 292 -3.37 10.56 -11.09
C ASN A 292 -3.75 11.89 -10.41
N ILE A 293 -5.03 12.24 -10.45
CA ILE A 293 -5.66 13.32 -9.65
C ILE A 293 -7.01 12.84 -9.11
N ASN A 294 -7.46 13.33 -7.96
CA ASN A 294 -8.78 12.97 -7.42
C ASN A 294 -9.91 13.91 -7.90
N GLU A 295 -11.17 13.53 -7.66
CA GLU A 295 -12.35 14.35 -8.03
C GLU A 295 -12.25 15.77 -7.45
N ARG A 296 -11.73 15.92 -6.24
CA ARG A 296 -11.52 17.24 -5.62
C ARG A 296 -10.51 18.11 -6.36
N ALA A 297 -9.47 17.54 -6.94
CA ALA A 297 -8.52 18.27 -7.76
C ALA A 297 -9.14 18.72 -9.09
N GLU A 298 -9.99 17.88 -9.70
CA GLU A 298 -10.77 18.29 -10.88
C GLU A 298 -11.67 19.50 -10.57
N ASP A 299 -12.39 19.42 -9.45
CA ASP A 299 -13.29 20.49 -8.98
C ASP A 299 -12.56 21.80 -8.66
N TYR A 300 -11.47 21.71 -7.91
CA TYR A 300 -10.71 22.87 -7.44
C TYR A 300 -10.04 23.58 -8.61
N PHE A 301 -9.39 22.83 -9.48
CA PHE A 301 -8.54 23.39 -10.53
C PHE A 301 -9.23 23.52 -11.89
N ASP A 302 -10.50 23.12 -11.99
CA ASP A 302 -11.31 23.15 -13.20
C ASP A 302 -10.68 22.36 -14.37
N VAL A 303 -10.15 21.19 -14.03
CA VAL A 303 -9.48 20.30 -14.98
C VAL A 303 -10.19 18.95 -15.05
N ARG A 304 -9.93 18.22 -16.13
CA ARG A 304 -10.38 16.84 -16.29
C ARG A 304 -9.21 15.88 -16.18
N ARG A 305 -9.34 14.84 -15.38
CA ARG A 305 -8.33 13.80 -15.13
C ARG A 305 -7.73 13.28 -16.43
N GLU A 306 -8.57 12.96 -17.42
CA GLU A 306 -8.13 12.37 -18.69
C GLU A 306 -7.27 13.31 -19.55
N ARG A 307 -7.30 14.62 -19.28
CA ARG A 307 -6.51 15.61 -20.02
C ARG A 307 -5.18 15.94 -19.36
N VAL A 308 -5.04 15.61 -18.08
CA VAL A 308 -3.86 15.98 -17.27
C VAL A 308 -2.97 14.79 -16.96
N VAL A 309 -3.53 13.58 -16.84
CA VAL A 309 -2.77 12.36 -16.62
C VAL A 309 -1.82 12.11 -17.81
N GLY A 310 -0.57 11.74 -17.49
CA GLY A 310 0.55 11.63 -18.43
C GLY A 310 1.19 12.97 -18.80
N GLY A 311 0.63 14.10 -18.38
CA GLY A 311 1.16 15.44 -18.63
C GLY A 311 2.26 15.84 -17.65
N ASN A 312 3.09 16.81 -18.05
CA ASN A 312 4.12 17.38 -17.18
C ASN A 312 3.50 18.29 -16.10
N PHE A 313 3.82 18.02 -14.84
CA PHE A 313 3.24 18.73 -13.70
C PHE A 313 3.58 20.21 -13.66
N ASP A 314 4.81 20.62 -13.94
CA ASP A 314 5.20 22.04 -13.88
C ASP A 314 4.45 22.88 -14.90
N ARG A 315 4.26 22.34 -16.10
CA ARG A 315 3.43 22.98 -17.12
C ARG A 315 1.98 23.08 -16.69
N TRP A 316 1.41 22.01 -16.15
CA TRP A 316 0.04 22.01 -15.63
C TRP A 316 -0.13 23.05 -14.52
N ARG A 317 0.79 23.10 -13.55
CA ARG A 317 0.76 24.00 -12.41
C ARG A 317 0.79 25.47 -12.84
N ARG A 318 1.60 25.84 -13.83
CA ARG A 318 1.63 27.22 -14.37
C ARG A 318 0.31 27.62 -15.02
N ILE A 319 -0.33 26.71 -15.74
CA ILE A 319 -1.64 26.96 -16.37
C ILE A 319 -2.72 27.21 -15.31
N VAL A 320 -2.71 26.42 -14.23
CA VAL A 320 -3.76 26.43 -13.21
C VAL A 320 -3.56 27.53 -12.18
N LEU A 321 -2.32 27.75 -11.70
CA LEU A 321 -2.01 28.70 -10.62
C LEU A 321 -1.53 30.06 -11.14
N GLY A 322 -1.04 30.12 -12.38
CA GLY A 322 -0.41 31.29 -12.99
C GLY A 322 1.09 31.41 -12.68
N ASP A 323 1.85 31.92 -13.66
CA ASP A 323 3.32 32.03 -13.60
C ASP A 323 3.80 32.81 -12.37
N ALA A 324 3.15 33.94 -12.04
CA ALA A 324 3.53 34.78 -10.90
C ALA A 324 3.42 34.07 -9.54
N VAL A 325 2.49 33.12 -9.39
CA VAL A 325 2.34 32.33 -8.15
C VAL A 325 3.41 31.25 -8.10
N VAL A 326 3.74 30.66 -9.25
CA VAL A 326 4.75 29.60 -9.35
C VAL A 326 6.16 30.16 -9.13
N ASP A 327 6.46 31.32 -9.70
CA ASP A 327 7.79 31.93 -9.62
C ASP A 327 8.08 32.56 -8.24
N ALA A 328 7.03 32.94 -7.50
CA ALA A 328 7.17 33.60 -6.20
C ALA A 328 7.23 32.64 -5.00
N ASN A 329 6.92 31.36 -5.20
CA ASN A 329 6.87 30.38 -4.12
C ASN A 329 7.82 29.21 -4.40
N ASP A 330 8.77 29.00 -3.50
CA ASP A 330 9.53 27.76 -3.46
C ASP A 330 8.67 26.74 -2.70
N PHE A 331 8.07 25.78 -3.40
CA PHE A 331 7.08 24.85 -2.85
C PHE A 331 7.73 23.69 -2.08
N GLU A 332 8.89 23.91 -1.47
CA GLU A 332 9.53 22.94 -0.57
C GLU A 332 8.84 22.99 0.80
N ASP A 333 8.33 21.84 1.26
CA ASP A 333 7.67 21.57 2.55
C ASP A 333 6.60 22.56 3.07
N SER A 334 5.36 22.07 3.22
CA SER A 334 4.23 22.76 3.88
C SER A 334 4.13 24.27 3.60
N SER A 335 3.96 24.63 2.33
CA SER A 335 3.89 26.04 1.90
C SER A 335 2.44 26.52 1.74
N PHE A 336 2.24 27.81 2.02
CA PHE A 336 0.96 28.49 1.76
C PHE A 336 1.09 29.42 0.57
N PHE A 337 0.12 29.38 -0.33
CA PHE A 337 0.06 30.34 -1.43
C PHE A 337 -1.38 30.80 -1.67
N THR A 338 -1.52 31.97 -2.28
CA THR A 338 -2.81 32.49 -2.70
C THR A 338 -2.84 32.57 -4.22
N ALA A 339 -3.88 32.01 -4.83
CA ALA A 339 -4.08 32.03 -6.28
C ALA A 339 -5.51 32.46 -6.61
N SER A 340 -5.67 33.05 -7.79
CA SER A 340 -6.99 33.36 -8.35
C SER A 340 -7.50 32.14 -9.12
N ILE A 341 -8.49 31.47 -8.57
CA ILE A 341 -9.10 30.27 -9.16
C ILE A 341 -10.55 30.61 -9.51
N ARG A 342 -10.93 30.47 -10.78
CA ARG A 342 -12.26 30.86 -11.29
C ARG A 342 -12.67 32.30 -10.96
N GLY A 343 -11.70 33.21 -10.82
CA GLY A 343 -11.94 34.61 -10.46
C GLY A 343 -12.09 34.89 -8.97
N GLU A 344 -12.02 33.87 -8.11
CA GLU A 344 -12.00 34.01 -6.66
C GLU A 344 -10.58 33.86 -6.10
N SER A 345 -10.23 34.71 -5.15
CA SER A 345 -8.96 34.58 -4.42
C SER A 345 -9.07 33.48 -3.37
N LYS A 346 -8.31 32.40 -3.56
CA LYS A 346 -8.23 31.24 -2.68
C LYS A 346 -6.84 31.05 -2.12
N THR A 347 -6.74 30.73 -0.84
CA THR A 347 -5.51 30.40 -0.15
C THR A 347 -5.41 28.89 0.06
N PHE A 348 -4.35 28.29 -0.47
CA PHE A 348 -4.09 26.87 -0.37
C PHE A 348 -2.90 26.59 0.54
N GLU A 349 -3.03 25.52 1.32
CA GLU A 349 -1.93 24.82 2.00
C GLU A 349 -1.52 23.62 1.15
N VAL A 350 -0.22 23.48 0.87
CA VAL A 350 0.33 22.36 0.08
C VAL A 350 1.17 21.47 0.96
N ASN A 351 0.84 20.18 0.97
CA ASN A 351 1.66 19.15 1.59
C ASN A 351 2.20 18.20 0.53
N GLU A 352 3.50 17.92 0.61
CA GLU A 352 4.20 17.02 -0.30
C GLU A 352 4.77 15.83 0.47
N ARG A 353 4.60 14.63 -0.07
CA ARG A 353 5.18 13.40 0.48
C ARG A 353 5.71 12.50 -0.62
N ALA A 354 6.91 11.97 -0.43
CA ALA A 354 7.45 10.94 -1.31
C ALA A 354 6.63 9.64 -1.19
N ILE A 355 6.32 9.03 -2.32
CA ILE A 355 5.76 7.68 -2.41
C ILE A 355 6.94 6.72 -2.51
N LEU A 356 7.02 5.78 -1.57
CA LEU A 356 8.10 4.80 -1.52
C LEU A 356 7.61 3.43 -2.01
N ASP A 357 8.46 2.71 -2.73
CA ASP A 357 8.22 1.29 -3.01
C ASP A 357 8.44 0.43 -1.75
N VAL A 358 8.20 -0.87 -1.89
CA VAL A 358 8.42 -1.88 -0.83
C VAL A 358 9.88 -2.01 -0.40
N PHE A 359 10.82 -1.43 -1.16
CA PHE A 359 12.25 -1.43 -0.89
C PHE A 359 12.74 -0.08 -0.32
N GLY A 360 11.84 0.90 -0.14
CA GLY A 360 12.16 2.23 0.38
C GLY A 360 12.68 3.22 -0.67
N ASN A 361 12.64 2.91 -1.96
CA ASN A 361 13.02 3.85 -3.02
C ASN A 361 11.86 4.78 -3.33
N ALA A 362 12.15 6.07 -3.54
CA ALA A 362 11.17 7.01 -4.05
C ALA A 362 10.74 6.59 -5.46
N THR A 363 9.43 6.42 -5.66
CA THR A 363 8.79 6.04 -6.93
C THR A 363 7.85 7.11 -7.47
N GLY A 364 7.53 8.11 -6.64
CA GLY A 364 6.72 9.23 -7.02
C GLY A 364 6.51 10.19 -5.87
N VAL A 365 5.60 11.13 -6.07
CA VAL A 365 5.28 12.18 -5.10
C VAL A 365 3.77 12.36 -4.99
N LEU A 366 3.26 12.39 -3.77
CA LEU A 366 1.89 12.74 -3.43
C LEU A 366 1.84 14.22 -3.01
N ARG A 367 1.08 15.04 -3.74
CA ARG A 367 0.78 16.43 -3.39
C ARG A 367 -0.67 16.60 -2.98
N ILE A 368 -0.91 17.22 -1.83
CA ILE A 368 -2.24 17.49 -1.28
C ILE A 368 -2.42 18.99 -1.17
N TYR A 369 -3.48 19.51 -1.77
CA TYR A 369 -3.90 20.91 -1.74
C TYR A 369 -5.16 21.06 -0.90
N ARG A 370 -5.05 21.81 0.19
CA ARG A 370 -6.16 22.13 1.08
C ARG A 370 -6.52 23.60 0.95
N ASP A 371 -7.77 23.89 0.59
CA ASP A 371 -8.30 25.26 0.66
C ASP A 371 -8.50 25.64 2.13
N VAL A 372 -7.76 26.64 2.59
CA VAL A 372 -7.82 27.16 3.97
C VAL A 372 -8.33 28.61 4.00
N THR A 373 -8.97 29.06 2.92
CA THR A 373 -9.41 30.45 2.75
C THR A 373 -10.37 30.88 3.86
N ASN A 374 -11.36 30.04 4.18
CA ASN A 374 -12.39 30.38 5.16
C ASN A 374 -11.86 30.32 6.58
N GLU A 375 -11.07 29.29 6.89
CA GLU A 375 -10.39 29.13 8.17
C GLU A 375 -9.50 30.32 8.46
N ARG A 376 -8.69 30.76 7.48
CA ARG A 376 -7.85 31.95 7.63
C ARG A 376 -8.64 33.24 7.76
N LYS A 377 -9.71 33.42 6.97
CA LYS A 377 -10.61 34.58 7.13
C LYS A 377 -11.25 34.59 8.51
N LEU A 378 -11.63 33.43 9.04
CA LEU A 378 -12.23 33.31 10.36
C LEU A 378 -11.19 33.56 11.45
N GLU A 379 -10.00 32.99 11.34
CA GLU A 379 -8.87 33.21 12.24
C GLU A 379 -8.52 34.69 12.30
N GLN A 380 -8.39 35.36 11.15
CA GLN A 380 -8.17 36.81 11.08
C GLN A 380 -9.31 37.60 11.72
N ARG A 381 -10.57 37.19 11.54
CA ARG A 381 -11.72 37.81 12.20
C ARG A 381 -11.72 37.60 13.71
N VAL A 382 -11.34 36.41 14.19
CA VAL A 382 -11.22 36.09 15.62
C VAL A 382 -10.11 36.92 16.24
N ILE A 383 -8.95 37.02 15.58
CA ILE A 383 -7.83 37.87 16.01
C ILE A 383 -8.28 39.33 16.04
N ALA A 384 -8.94 39.82 14.99
CA ALA A 384 -9.45 41.19 14.96
C ALA A 384 -10.45 41.44 16.09
N ALA A 385 -11.44 40.56 16.29
CA ALA A 385 -12.43 40.67 17.35
C ALA A 385 -11.82 40.58 18.76
N ALA A 386 -10.74 39.80 18.93
CA ALA A 386 -10.00 39.75 20.19
C ALA A 386 -9.20 41.02 20.47
N ARG A 387 -8.85 41.79 19.43
CA ARG A 387 -8.02 42.99 19.50
C ARG A 387 -8.79 44.31 19.47
N THR A 388 -10.02 44.32 18.97
CA THR A 388 -10.81 45.55 18.81
C THR A 388 -12.05 45.56 19.71
N ASP A 389 -12.54 46.75 20.04
CA ASP A 389 -13.85 46.97 20.65
C ASP A 389 -14.96 46.87 19.60
N TYR A 390 -16.02 46.12 19.90
CA TYR A 390 -17.07 45.78 18.91
C TYR A 390 -17.89 46.98 18.46
N LEU A 391 -18.03 48.00 19.31
CA LEU A 391 -18.88 49.16 19.05
C LEU A 391 -18.15 50.24 18.27
N THR A 392 -16.92 50.55 18.67
CA THR A 392 -16.14 51.66 18.12
C THR A 392 -15.19 51.23 17.01
N GLY A 393 -14.87 49.93 16.92
CA GLY A 393 -13.85 49.40 16.01
C GLY A 393 -12.43 49.87 16.32
N LEU A 394 -12.20 50.55 17.46
CA LEU A 394 -10.88 50.88 17.98
C LEU A 394 -10.22 49.64 18.59
N TYR A 395 -8.93 49.70 18.88
CA TYR A 395 -8.29 48.65 19.66
C TYR A 395 -8.89 48.61 21.07
N ASN A 396 -8.89 47.43 21.69
CA ASN A 396 -9.36 47.26 23.05
C ASN A 396 -8.21 47.34 24.06
N ARG A 397 -8.58 47.53 25.34
CA ARG A 397 -7.63 47.61 26.45
C ARG A 397 -6.66 46.44 26.52
N ARG A 398 -7.09 45.22 26.19
CA ARG A 398 -6.21 44.04 26.23
C ARG A 398 -5.08 44.17 25.20
N TYR A 399 -5.44 44.49 23.97
CA TYR A 399 -4.46 44.59 22.89
C TYR A 399 -3.50 45.79 23.05
N PHE A 400 -3.91 46.84 23.78
CA PHE A 400 -3.00 47.92 24.17
C PHE A 400 -1.77 47.43 24.93
N TYR A 401 -1.97 46.61 25.96
CA TYR A 401 -0.84 46.09 26.75
C TYR A 401 0.07 45.23 25.89
N GLU A 402 -0.49 44.32 25.10
CA GLU A 402 0.25 43.47 24.16
C GLU A 402 1.08 44.33 23.18
N HIS A 403 0.46 45.33 22.55
CA HIS A 403 1.14 46.18 21.57
C HIS A 403 2.25 47.05 22.18
N VAL A 404 2.00 47.67 23.34
CA VAL A 404 2.98 48.53 24.01
C VAL A 404 4.17 47.70 24.52
N GLU A 405 3.95 46.51 25.07
CA GLU A 405 5.05 45.63 25.48
C GLU A 405 5.93 45.22 24.30
N GLU A 406 5.32 44.90 23.15
CA GLU A 406 6.04 44.47 21.94
C GLU A 406 6.79 45.62 21.24
N HIS A 407 6.23 46.84 21.21
CA HIS A 407 6.70 47.92 20.32
C HIS A 407 7.35 49.10 21.04
N ARG A 408 7.18 49.25 22.36
CA ARG A 408 7.73 50.40 23.11
C ARG A 408 9.26 50.46 23.03
N GLY A 409 9.94 49.32 23.24
CA GLY A 409 11.40 49.28 23.32
C GLY A 409 11.97 50.38 24.25
N ASN A 410 12.89 51.20 23.72
CA ASN A 410 13.45 52.38 24.40
C ASN A 410 12.84 53.71 23.92
N GLN A 411 11.70 53.68 23.23
CA GLN A 411 11.09 54.90 22.70
C GLN A 411 10.34 55.67 23.80
N PRO A 412 10.39 57.02 23.79
CA PRO A 412 9.50 57.84 24.59
C PRO A 412 8.03 57.52 24.27
N VAL A 413 7.17 57.60 25.28
CA VAL A 413 5.73 57.34 25.14
C VAL A 413 4.94 58.50 25.72
N THR A 414 3.99 59.00 24.94
CA THR A 414 2.96 59.94 25.41
C THR A 414 1.62 59.23 25.44
N LEU A 415 0.98 59.20 26.62
CA LEU A 415 -0.38 58.71 26.81
C LEU A 415 -1.34 59.87 26.97
N ILE A 416 -2.47 59.76 26.28
CA ILE A 416 -3.59 60.69 26.40
C ILE A 416 -4.81 59.87 26.78
N THR A 417 -5.34 60.11 27.96
CA THR A 417 -6.62 59.55 28.42
C THR A 417 -7.71 60.55 28.10
N PHE A 418 -8.83 60.07 27.58
CA PHE A 418 -10.03 60.84 27.30
C PHE A 418 -11.20 60.20 28.00
N ASP A 419 -12.12 61.01 28.49
CA ASP A 419 -13.37 60.54 29.08
C ASP A 419 -14.49 61.49 28.65
N LEU A 420 -15.60 60.91 28.18
CA LEU A 420 -16.78 61.68 27.77
C LEU A 420 -17.54 62.18 29.00
N ASP A 421 -17.62 63.50 29.15
CA ASP A 421 -18.29 64.10 30.29
C ASP A 421 -19.80 63.81 30.25
N ASP A 422 -20.38 63.50 31.41
CA ASP A 422 -21.81 63.21 31.57
C ASP A 422 -22.38 62.12 30.63
N PHE A 423 -21.55 61.18 30.14
CA PHE A 423 -21.99 60.12 29.22
C PHE A 423 -23.18 59.30 29.75
N LYS A 424 -23.21 59.05 31.06
CA LYS A 424 -24.35 58.38 31.70
C LYS A 424 -25.67 59.13 31.50
N ASN A 425 -25.66 60.46 31.58
CA ASN A 425 -26.85 61.29 31.34
C ASN A 425 -27.31 61.21 29.88
N ILE A 426 -26.37 61.10 28.92
CA ILE A 426 -26.69 60.88 27.51
C ILE A 426 -27.46 59.56 27.35
N ASN A 427 -26.96 58.47 27.95
CA ASN A 427 -27.63 57.17 27.94
C ASN A 427 -28.99 57.21 28.62
N ASP A 428 -29.09 57.81 29.81
CA ASP A 428 -30.30 57.85 30.61
C ASP A 428 -31.41 58.69 29.95
N ARG A 429 -31.04 59.76 29.24
CA ARG A 429 -31.97 60.72 28.64
C ARG A 429 -32.34 60.41 27.19
N TYR A 430 -31.40 59.91 26.40
CA TYR A 430 -31.55 59.70 24.95
C TYR A 430 -31.47 58.23 24.53
N GLY A 431 -31.22 57.33 25.49
CA GLY A 431 -31.13 55.90 25.28
C GLY A 431 -29.74 55.44 24.83
N HIS A 432 -29.50 54.13 24.96
CA HIS A 432 -28.20 53.51 24.63
C HIS A 432 -27.78 53.73 23.17
N ALA A 433 -28.72 53.78 22.22
CA ALA A 433 -28.40 54.05 20.82
C ALA A 433 -27.75 55.43 20.60
N ALA A 434 -28.12 56.43 21.40
CA ALA A 434 -27.51 57.76 21.36
C ALA A 434 -26.11 57.76 21.97
N GLY A 435 -25.92 57.03 23.09
CA GLY A 435 -24.59 56.83 23.67
C GLY A 435 -23.66 56.05 22.73
N ASP A 436 -24.18 55.04 22.04
CA ASP A 436 -23.44 54.27 21.04
C ASP A 436 -22.99 55.14 19.86
N ALA A 437 -23.87 56.04 19.38
CA ALA A 437 -23.54 57.01 18.35
C ALA A 437 -22.46 58.01 18.82
N ALA A 438 -22.56 58.49 20.06
CA ALA A 438 -21.55 59.37 20.67
C ALA A 438 -20.17 58.69 20.72
N LEU A 439 -20.11 57.43 21.17
CA LEU A 439 -18.87 56.66 21.24
C LEU A 439 -18.27 56.41 19.86
N GLY A 440 -19.10 56.04 18.87
CA GLY A 440 -18.65 55.81 17.50
C GLY A 440 -18.10 57.08 16.83
N MET A 441 -18.72 58.22 17.10
CA MET A 441 -18.26 59.52 16.63
C MET A 441 -16.92 59.92 17.25
N THR A 442 -16.80 59.85 18.57
CA THR A 442 -15.55 60.14 19.29
C THR A 442 -14.41 59.24 18.79
N ALA A 443 -14.69 57.96 18.57
CA ALA A 443 -13.72 57.02 18.04
C ALA A 443 -13.21 57.40 16.64
N LYS A 444 -14.10 57.85 15.75
CA LYS A 444 -13.73 58.32 14.41
C LYS A 444 -12.83 59.55 14.50
N MET A 445 -13.22 60.54 15.29
CA MET A 445 -12.45 61.79 15.44
C MET A 445 -11.08 61.57 16.08
N LEU A 446 -10.99 60.68 17.07
CA LEU A 446 -9.70 60.29 17.66
C LEU A 446 -8.76 59.64 16.63
N ARG A 447 -9.28 58.77 15.77
CA ARG A 447 -8.50 58.11 14.71
C ARG A 447 -8.02 59.11 13.64
N GLU A 448 -8.84 60.10 13.31
CA GLU A 448 -8.50 61.16 12.34
C GLU A 448 -7.48 62.16 12.91
N ALA A 449 -7.61 62.52 14.19
CA ALA A 449 -6.66 63.43 14.86
C ALA A 449 -5.29 62.79 15.16
N PHE A 450 -5.25 61.47 15.33
CA PHE A 450 -4.03 60.72 15.65
C PHE A 450 -3.80 59.54 14.66
N PRO A 451 -3.47 59.82 13.39
CA PRO A 451 -3.28 58.77 12.37
C PRO A 451 -2.10 57.84 12.66
N ASP A 452 -1.06 58.35 13.32
CA ASP A 452 0.10 57.56 13.76
C ASP A 452 -0.06 57.03 15.20
N GLY A 453 -1.21 57.29 15.84
CA GLY A 453 -1.45 56.96 17.23
C GLY A 453 -2.13 55.61 17.41
N PHE A 454 -1.77 54.92 18.49
CA PHE A 454 -2.45 53.70 18.90
C PHE A 454 -3.70 54.07 19.73
N VAL A 455 -4.84 54.17 19.05
CA VAL A 455 -6.12 54.63 19.61
C VAL A 455 -6.93 53.43 20.14
N VAL A 456 -7.32 53.51 21.41
CA VAL A 456 -7.90 52.42 22.19
C VAL A 456 -9.17 52.89 22.89
N ARG A 457 -10.21 52.06 22.90
CA ARG A 457 -11.29 52.21 23.86
C ARG A 457 -10.94 51.45 25.14
N TRP A 458 -10.76 52.17 26.23
CA TRP A 458 -10.30 51.61 27.50
C TRP A 458 -11.41 50.85 28.23
N GLY A 459 -12.63 51.39 28.17
CA GLY A 459 -13.86 50.79 28.70
C GLY A 459 -14.92 51.87 28.95
N GLY A 460 -16.21 51.54 28.81
CA GLY A 460 -17.27 52.52 29.01
C GLY A 460 -17.15 53.72 28.05
N ASP A 461 -16.96 54.91 28.61
CA ASP A 461 -16.76 56.22 28.00
C ASP A 461 -15.29 56.66 27.92
N GLU A 462 -14.35 55.82 28.35
CA GLU A 462 -12.92 56.13 28.38
C GLU A 462 -12.19 55.67 27.12
N PHE A 463 -11.32 56.54 26.60
CA PHE A 463 -10.44 56.26 25.47
C PHE A 463 -8.99 56.57 25.84
N VAL A 464 -8.05 55.84 25.25
CA VAL A 464 -6.61 56.04 25.44
C VAL A 464 -5.94 56.14 24.07
N VAL A 465 -5.08 57.13 23.91
CA VAL A 465 -4.19 57.24 22.75
C VAL A 465 -2.76 57.10 23.24
N ALA A 466 -2.04 56.11 22.71
CA ALA A 466 -0.59 56.00 22.87
C ALA A 466 0.13 56.52 21.63
N LEU A 467 1.05 57.46 21.85
CA LEU A 467 1.96 57.97 20.84
C LEU A 467 3.37 57.51 21.20
N MET A 468 4.00 56.74 20.31
CA MET A 468 5.39 56.29 20.47
C MET A 468 6.34 57.23 19.72
N GLY A 469 7.51 57.49 20.32
CA GLY A 469 8.52 58.40 19.80
C GLY A 469 8.47 59.81 20.39
N GLU A 470 9.49 60.61 20.10
CA GLU A 470 9.60 61.98 20.60
C GLU A 470 8.47 62.88 20.06
N ARG A 471 7.73 63.49 20.98
CA ARG A 471 6.65 64.44 20.69
C ARG A 471 6.74 65.62 21.65
N SER A 472 6.44 66.82 21.14
CA SER A 472 6.31 68.02 21.98
C SER A 472 4.98 67.97 22.75
N THR A 473 5.05 68.16 24.07
CA THR A 473 3.88 68.26 24.96
C THR A 473 2.93 69.36 24.49
N GLU A 474 3.46 70.54 24.16
CA GLU A 474 2.68 71.69 23.67
C GLU A 474 1.90 71.39 22.37
N ARG A 475 2.55 70.72 21.42
CA ARG A 475 1.89 70.33 20.16
C ARG A 475 0.81 69.28 20.40
N THR A 476 1.07 68.34 21.31
CA THR A 476 0.10 67.30 21.68
C THR A 476 -1.12 67.93 22.37
N GLU A 477 -0.91 68.85 23.31
CA GLU A 477 -1.98 69.62 23.94
C GLU A 477 -2.79 70.45 22.93
N ALA A 478 -2.14 71.08 21.96
CA ALA A 478 -2.82 71.86 20.93
C ALA A 478 -3.73 70.98 20.07
N THR A 479 -3.26 69.79 19.66
CA THR A 479 -4.07 68.80 18.93
C THR A 479 -5.25 68.32 19.76
N VAL A 480 -5.02 68.00 21.05
CA VAL A 480 -6.08 67.57 21.96
C VAL A 480 -7.13 68.67 22.14
N ARG A 481 -6.73 69.92 22.36
CA ARG A 481 -7.66 71.05 22.49
C ARG A 481 -8.49 71.28 21.22
N ALA A 482 -7.86 71.18 20.05
CA ALA A 482 -8.57 71.29 18.77
C ALA A 482 -9.61 70.17 18.61
N LEU A 483 -9.21 68.93 18.89
CA LEU A 483 -10.10 67.76 18.85
C LEU A 483 -11.30 67.90 19.80
N LEU A 484 -11.08 68.34 21.05
CA LEU A 484 -12.17 68.51 22.02
C LEU A 484 -13.15 69.62 21.60
N ALA A 485 -12.65 70.72 21.02
CA ALA A 485 -13.50 71.77 20.47
C ALA A 485 -14.30 71.29 19.25
N GLU A 486 -13.68 70.51 18.38
CA GLU A 486 -14.33 69.91 17.22
C GLU A 486 -15.38 68.89 17.63
N LEU A 487 -15.11 68.03 18.63
CA LEU A 487 -16.06 67.06 19.16
C LEU A 487 -17.31 67.75 19.73
N ALA A 488 -17.12 68.84 20.48
CA ALA A 488 -18.22 69.63 21.01
C ALA A 488 -19.02 70.32 19.89
N HIS A 489 -18.36 70.78 18.83
CA HIS A 489 -19.01 71.42 17.69
C HIS A 489 -19.81 70.41 16.85
N GLU A 490 -19.19 69.31 16.43
CA GLU A 490 -19.80 68.29 15.59
C GLU A 490 -20.94 67.57 16.33
N SER A 491 -20.83 67.34 17.65
CA SER A 491 -21.92 66.71 18.41
C SER A 491 -23.13 67.63 18.55
N ALA A 492 -22.92 68.94 18.49
CA ALA A 492 -23.98 69.95 18.46
C ALA A 492 -24.52 70.24 17.04
N ALA A 493 -23.87 69.72 15.99
CA ALA A 493 -24.26 69.94 14.60
C ALA A 493 -25.36 68.96 14.14
N ASP A 494 -26.26 69.44 13.28
CA ASP A 494 -27.37 68.75 12.59
C ASP A 494 -27.98 67.50 13.25
N GLY A 495 -29.13 67.69 13.93
CA GLY A 495 -30.08 66.62 14.24
C GLY A 495 -29.80 65.77 15.48
N ASN A 496 -28.63 65.89 16.11
CA ASN A 496 -28.33 65.23 17.39
C ASN A 496 -28.82 66.07 18.57
N ALA A 497 -29.64 65.48 19.46
CA ALA A 497 -30.22 66.17 20.61
C ALA A 497 -29.28 66.28 21.84
N TRP A 498 -28.03 65.86 21.69
CA TRP A 498 -27.04 65.71 22.76
C TRP A 498 -25.72 66.34 22.35
N ALA A 499 -25.17 67.22 23.19
CA ALA A 499 -23.82 67.76 23.03
C ALA A 499 -22.85 66.88 23.85
N VAL A 500 -21.77 66.42 23.23
CA VAL A 500 -20.71 65.65 23.89
C VAL A 500 -19.54 66.58 24.17
N THR A 501 -19.16 66.68 25.42
CA THR A 501 -17.85 67.21 25.80
C THR A 501 -16.99 66.06 26.32
N ALA A 502 -15.69 66.24 26.26
CA ALA A 502 -14.76 65.29 26.85
C ALA A 502 -13.67 66.06 27.60
N SER A 503 -13.18 65.42 28.64
CA SER A 503 -11.98 65.83 29.36
C SER A 503 -10.81 64.96 28.92
N ALA A 504 -9.61 65.54 28.88
CA ALA A 504 -8.39 64.80 28.52
C ALA A 504 -7.24 65.01 29.54
N GLY A 505 -6.52 63.92 29.84
CA GLY A 505 -5.31 63.92 30.65
C GLY A 505 -4.11 63.47 29.82
N ILE A 506 -3.03 64.27 29.80
CA ILE A 506 -1.81 63.93 29.06
C ILE A 506 -0.69 63.57 30.04
N ALA A 507 0.01 62.47 29.79
CA ALA A 507 1.24 62.13 30.49
C ALA A 507 2.30 61.62 29.51
N ALA A 508 3.52 62.12 29.63
CA ALA A 508 4.65 61.69 28.82
C ALA A 508 5.76 61.09 29.71
N THR A 509 6.52 60.16 29.14
CA THR A 509 7.75 59.65 29.74
C THR A 509 8.78 59.40 28.65
N ASP A 510 10.01 59.79 28.93
CA ASP A 510 11.21 59.41 28.18
C ASP A 510 11.94 58.23 28.85
N ASP A 511 11.70 57.99 30.14
CA ASP A 511 12.24 56.85 30.88
C ASP A 511 11.71 55.49 30.35
N PRO A 512 12.56 54.65 29.75
CA PRO A 512 12.18 53.31 29.31
C PRO A 512 11.82 52.38 30.48
N ALA A 513 12.34 52.64 31.69
CA ALA A 513 12.15 51.81 32.86
C ALA A 513 10.82 52.06 33.58
N LEU A 514 10.11 53.16 33.29
CA LEU A 514 8.83 53.46 33.90
C LEU A 514 7.77 52.44 33.44
N PRO A 515 7.11 51.67 34.34
CA PRO A 515 6.05 50.74 33.93
C PRO A 515 4.87 51.48 33.28
N ILE A 516 4.26 50.87 32.25
CA ILE A 516 3.16 51.51 31.51
C ILE A 516 1.97 51.86 32.43
N ASP A 517 1.68 51.02 33.43
CA ASP A 517 0.64 51.28 34.44
C ASP A 517 0.91 52.53 35.28
N ALA A 518 2.18 52.88 35.51
CA ALA A 518 2.53 54.12 36.19
C ALA A 518 2.25 55.33 35.31
N LEU A 519 2.46 55.22 34.00
CA LEU A 519 2.17 56.27 33.04
C LEU A 519 0.66 56.45 32.84
N ILE A 520 -0.11 55.37 32.79
CA ILE A 520 -1.59 55.41 32.75
C ILE A 520 -2.11 56.15 33.99
N ARG A 521 -1.66 55.78 35.20
CA ARG A 521 -2.07 56.48 36.44
C ARG A 521 -1.76 57.98 36.40
N LYS A 522 -0.59 58.38 35.89
CA LYS A 522 -0.25 59.81 35.72
C LYS A 522 -1.20 60.52 34.76
N SER A 523 -1.61 59.85 33.68
CA SER A 523 -2.58 60.38 32.72
C SER A 523 -3.97 60.50 33.35
N ASP A 524 -4.43 59.49 34.09
CA ASP A 524 -5.71 59.50 34.83
C ASP A 524 -5.75 60.61 35.89
N GLU A 525 -4.65 60.83 36.62
CA GLU A 525 -4.55 61.93 37.59
C GLU A 525 -4.67 63.30 36.90
N ALA A 526 -4.08 63.44 35.71
CA ALA A 526 -4.20 64.67 34.92
C ALA A 526 -5.63 64.86 34.40
N LEU A 527 -6.29 63.79 33.95
CA LEU A 527 -7.70 63.79 33.55
C LEU A 527 -8.61 64.19 34.73
N TYR A 528 -8.37 63.63 35.91
CA TYR A 528 -9.13 63.97 37.12
C TYR A 528 -8.97 65.45 37.51
N ARG A 529 -7.78 66.04 37.33
CA ARG A 529 -7.57 67.48 37.50
C ARG A 529 -8.37 68.29 36.49
N ALA A 530 -8.34 67.91 35.21
CA ALA A 530 -9.11 68.56 34.16
C ALA A 530 -10.61 68.61 34.50
N LYS A 531 -11.16 67.48 35.00
CA LYS A 531 -12.57 67.38 35.42
C LYS A 531 -12.92 68.24 36.65
N ARG A 532 -12.02 68.38 37.63
CA ARG A 532 -12.29 69.12 38.88
C ARG A 532 -12.13 70.63 38.76
N GLU A 533 -11.15 71.07 37.98
CA GLU A 533 -10.78 72.48 37.92
C GLU A 533 -11.72 73.27 37.00
N GLY A 534 -12.40 72.62 36.06
CA GLY A 534 -13.43 73.22 35.17
C GLY A 534 -12.94 74.37 34.28
N ALA A 535 -11.66 74.76 34.41
CA ALA A 535 -11.05 75.90 33.76
C ALA A 535 -10.36 75.53 32.43
N SER A 536 -9.99 74.26 32.23
CA SER A 536 -9.42 73.74 30.99
C SER A 536 -9.87 72.30 30.75
N PRO A 537 -10.38 71.95 29.55
CA PRO A 537 -10.82 70.59 29.23
C PRO A 537 -9.66 69.61 28.99
N CYS A 538 -8.41 70.07 29.05
CA CYS A 538 -7.20 69.26 28.94
C CYS A 538 -6.12 69.75 29.91
N VAL A 539 -5.43 68.82 30.58
CA VAL A 539 -4.32 69.09 31.50
C VAL A 539 -3.17 68.10 31.25
N ALA A 540 -1.93 68.60 31.13
CA ALA A 540 -0.74 67.75 31.15
C ALA A 540 -0.24 67.46 32.57
N GLY A 541 0.35 66.28 32.75
CA GLY A 541 1.18 65.95 33.91
C GLY A 541 2.44 66.82 33.98
N PRO A 542 3.12 66.88 35.14
CA PRO A 542 4.42 67.54 35.23
C PRO A 542 5.40 66.91 34.22
N ASP A 543 6.14 67.75 33.49
CA ASP A 543 7.11 67.30 32.48
C ASP A 543 8.11 66.29 33.08
N PRO A 544 8.54 65.28 32.30
CA PRO A 544 9.68 64.46 32.68
C PRO A 544 10.93 65.36 32.82
N ALA A 545 11.68 65.15 33.90
CA ALA A 545 12.83 65.98 34.29
C ALA A 545 14.13 65.47 33.67
#